data_AF-A0A4Q2VWL7-F1
#
_entry.id   AF-A0A4Q2VWL7-F1
#
_cell.length_a   1.000
_cell.length_b   1.000
_cell.length_c   1.000
_cell.angle_alpha   90.00
_cell.angle_beta   90.00
_cell.angle_gamma   90.00
#
_symmetry.space_group_name_H-M   'P 1'
#
loop_
_entity.id
_entity.type
_entity.pdbx_description
1 polymer ?
#
loop_
_entity_poly.entity_id
_entity_poly.type
_entity_poly.pdbx_seq_one_letter_code
_entity_poly.pdbx_strand_id
1 'polypeptide(L)'
;MTSRSVTVTKRYNEPISMRQSSLQCMQEKQATHQSAYNAETERSSRMKKLAYHFVTLCLFTKSDMPTSTGINTTFAIAGILAGPGTISNADIEWNDMGKGILVALYFTWHLTLCFNLGNQRQPQSVIEDGVNKPWRPIPAGRISPELTHKWQLVSIVSLLALCYTTLGAWQETAFYLFCTWLYNERAWGDKSWWQRALMNACGITTNRVATLRVAVTAIQANSHENFEFTNKGLGWFLMCASLVFTTIQVQDLRDQEGDKLIDRQTFPLILGDAPTRWITAVAVMIWSLVCPLYWGLGFVGCAVPILAGAIVSAHMLICRSREQDQTSFRLVAAWWVSLYFLPMMSARGL
;
A
#
# COMPACT_ATOMS: atom_id res chain seq x y z
N MET A 1 -15.08 58.96 -91.04
CA MET A 1 -15.89 57.75 -90.78
C MET A 1 -14.96 56.62 -90.38
N THR A 2 -14.88 56.33 -89.07
CA THR A 2 -14.03 55.28 -88.51
C THR A 2 -14.81 54.63 -87.36
N SER A 3 -15.17 53.35 -87.56
CA SER A 3 -15.85 52.46 -86.63
C SER A 3 -14.85 51.46 -86.06
N ARG A 4 -14.96 51.15 -84.76
CA ARG A 4 -14.49 49.97 -83.99
C ARG A 4 -14.45 50.37 -82.51
N SER A 5 -14.74 49.54 -81.50
CA SER A 5 -15.01 48.11 -81.38
C SER A 5 -15.53 47.92 -79.95
N VAL A 6 -16.68 47.25 -79.75
CA VAL A 6 -17.15 46.85 -78.41
C VAL A 6 -16.61 45.47 -78.10
N THR A 7 -15.73 45.38 -77.10
CA THR A 7 -15.20 44.11 -76.60
C THR A 7 -16.18 43.48 -75.63
N VAL A 8 -16.79 42.36 -76.02
CA VAL A 8 -17.65 41.55 -75.16
C VAL A 8 -16.78 40.63 -74.30
N THR A 9 -16.73 40.88 -72.99
CA THR A 9 -16.09 40.01 -72.01
C THR A 9 -16.93 38.74 -71.81
N LYS A 10 -16.39 37.60 -72.24
CA LYS A 10 -16.98 36.27 -72.11
C LYS A 10 -16.99 35.86 -70.63
N ARG A 11 -18.15 35.89 -69.96
CA ARG A 11 -18.31 35.26 -68.63
C ARG A 11 -18.22 33.74 -68.82
N TYR A 12 -17.12 33.14 -68.37
CA TYR A 12 -17.04 31.69 -68.19
C TYR A 12 -17.97 31.31 -67.02
N ASN A 13 -19.14 30.77 -67.34
CA ASN A 13 -19.93 30.04 -66.35
C ASN A 13 -19.23 28.69 -66.12
N GLU A 14 -18.71 28.46 -64.91
CA GLU A 14 -18.30 27.11 -64.52
C GLU A 14 -19.48 26.13 -64.69
N PRO A 15 -19.26 24.91 -65.22
CA PRO A 15 -20.30 23.91 -65.30
C PRO A 15 -20.84 23.63 -63.90
N ILE A 16 -22.18 23.60 -63.77
CA ILE A 16 -22.89 23.36 -62.51
C ILE A 16 -22.36 22.10 -61.80
N SER A 17 -21.91 21.08 -62.54
CA SER A 17 -21.32 19.85 -61.99
C SER A 17 -19.96 20.07 -61.28
N MET A 18 -19.10 20.97 -61.77
CA MET A 18 -17.82 21.31 -61.09
C MET A 18 -18.07 22.08 -59.79
N ARG A 19 -19.08 22.95 -59.79
CA ARG A 19 -19.49 23.69 -58.59
C ARG A 19 -20.12 22.78 -57.53
N GLN A 20 -20.91 21.79 -57.95
CA GLN A 20 -21.47 20.78 -57.05
C GLN A 20 -20.38 19.85 -56.49
N SER A 21 -19.43 19.41 -57.31
CA SER A 21 -18.29 18.58 -56.88
C SER A 21 -17.38 19.29 -55.88
N SER A 22 -17.08 20.57 -56.10
CA SER A 22 -16.27 21.37 -55.16
C SER A 22 -17.01 21.63 -53.83
N LEU A 23 -18.32 21.88 -53.85
CA LEU A 23 -19.14 22.00 -52.65
C LEU A 23 -19.18 20.68 -51.86
N GLN A 24 -19.33 19.55 -52.54
CA GLN A 24 -19.34 18.22 -51.91
C GLN A 24 -17.99 17.88 -51.28
N CYS A 25 -16.87 18.19 -51.96
CA CYS A 25 -15.52 18.03 -51.41
C CYS A 25 -15.29 18.93 -50.16
N MET A 26 -15.80 20.16 -50.17
CA MET A 26 -15.72 21.04 -48.98
C MET A 26 -16.54 20.50 -47.81
N GLN A 27 -17.74 19.97 -48.07
CA GLN A 27 -18.58 19.34 -47.05
C GLN A 27 -17.93 18.08 -46.46
N GLU A 28 -17.31 17.24 -47.29
CA GLU A 28 -16.57 16.05 -46.83
C GLU A 28 -15.36 16.42 -45.96
N LYS A 29 -14.59 17.43 -46.37
CA LYS A 29 -13.47 17.95 -45.55
C LYS A 29 -13.95 18.50 -44.21
N GLN A 30 -15.06 19.26 -44.21
CA GLN A 30 -15.63 19.83 -42.99
C GLN A 30 -16.18 18.74 -42.06
N ALA A 31 -16.83 17.71 -42.60
CA ALA A 31 -17.28 16.53 -41.85
C ALA A 31 -16.10 15.74 -41.26
N THR A 32 -15.01 15.60 -42.02
CA THR A 32 -13.79 14.91 -41.57
C THR A 32 -13.11 15.68 -40.44
N HIS A 33 -12.99 17.01 -40.55
CA HIS A 33 -12.46 17.86 -39.49
C HIS A 33 -13.31 17.84 -38.23
N GLN A 34 -14.64 17.88 -38.36
CA GLN A 34 -15.55 17.79 -37.22
C GLN A 34 -15.47 16.42 -36.53
N SER A 35 -15.36 15.34 -37.30
CA SER A 35 -15.16 13.98 -36.78
C SER A 35 -13.85 13.86 -36.01
N ALA A 36 -12.75 14.38 -36.57
CA ALA A 36 -11.44 14.39 -35.90
C ALA A 36 -11.46 15.21 -34.60
N TYR A 37 -12.09 16.39 -34.60
CA TYR A 37 -12.26 17.24 -33.41
C TYR A 37 -13.09 16.55 -32.32
N ASN A 38 -14.19 15.89 -32.70
CA ASN A 38 -15.02 15.13 -31.77
C ASN A 38 -14.22 13.95 -31.16
N ALA A 39 -13.46 13.22 -31.98
CA ALA A 39 -12.62 12.12 -31.51
C ALA A 39 -11.50 12.58 -30.55
N GLU A 40 -10.86 13.72 -30.83
CA GLU A 40 -9.88 14.33 -29.91
C GLU A 40 -10.53 14.77 -28.59
N THR A 41 -11.72 15.35 -28.65
CA THR A 41 -12.49 15.79 -27.47
C THR A 41 -12.90 14.58 -26.62
N GLU A 42 -13.38 13.51 -27.23
CA GLU A 42 -13.70 12.25 -26.54
C GLU A 42 -12.47 11.59 -25.93
N ARG A 43 -11.35 11.55 -26.66
CA ARG A 43 -10.07 11.02 -26.16
C ARG A 43 -9.60 11.83 -24.95
N SER A 44 -9.63 13.16 -25.04
CA SER A 44 -9.30 14.07 -23.93
C SER A 44 -10.20 13.84 -22.71
N SER A 45 -11.50 13.69 -22.93
CA SER A 45 -12.47 13.35 -21.87
C SER A 45 -12.18 11.99 -21.22
N ARG A 46 -11.87 10.97 -22.02
CA ARG A 46 -11.51 9.62 -21.52
C ARG A 46 -10.21 9.65 -20.72
N MET A 47 -9.19 10.36 -21.19
CA MET A 47 -7.92 10.51 -20.46
C MET A 47 -8.12 11.22 -19.11
N LYS A 48 -8.93 12.28 -19.06
CA LYS A 48 -9.28 12.97 -17.81
C LYS A 48 -9.98 12.04 -16.82
N LYS A 49 -10.91 11.20 -17.29
CA LYS A 49 -11.57 10.18 -16.45
C LYS A 49 -10.59 9.14 -15.93
N LEU A 50 -9.72 8.60 -16.79
CA LEU A 50 -8.70 7.63 -16.38
C LEU A 50 -7.74 8.21 -15.34
N ALA A 51 -7.24 9.43 -15.57
CA ALA A 51 -6.39 10.13 -14.62
C ALA A 51 -7.10 10.36 -13.28
N TYR A 52 -8.38 10.73 -13.31
CA TYR A 52 -9.20 10.89 -12.10
C TYR A 52 -9.27 9.59 -11.28
N HIS A 53 -9.56 8.45 -11.93
CA HIS A 53 -9.65 7.16 -11.26
C HIS A 53 -8.29 6.66 -10.76
N PHE A 54 -7.22 6.86 -11.53
CA PHE A 54 -5.86 6.53 -11.10
C PHE A 54 -5.47 7.33 -9.85
N VAL A 55 -5.70 8.65 -9.84
CA VAL A 55 -5.44 9.48 -8.66
C VAL A 55 -6.27 8.99 -7.46
N THR A 56 -7.55 8.65 -7.65
CA THR A 56 -8.39 8.10 -6.58
C THR A 56 -7.80 6.80 -6.01
N LEU A 57 -7.29 5.91 -6.86
CA LEU A 57 -6.63 4.67 -6.44
C LEU A 57 -5.35 4.93 -5.64
N CYS A 58 -4.51 5.86 -6.10
CA CYS A 58 -3.31 6.27 -5.38
C CYS A 58 -3.65 6.91 -4.03
N LEU A 59 -4.72 7.70 -3.95
CA LEU A 59 -5.17 8.32 -2.71
C LEU A 59 -5.64 7.30 -1.67
N PHE A 60 -6.25 6.18 -2.07
CA PHE A 60 -6.62 5.12 -1.11
C PHE A 60 -5.41 4.58 -0.34
N THR A 61 -4.25 4.48 -0.99
CA THR A 61 -3.06 3.81 -0.44
C THR A 61 -1.92 4.77 -0.06
N LYS A 62 -2.09 6.08 -0.29
CA LYS A 62 -1.05 7.10 -0.11
C LYS A 62 -0.38 7.06 1.27
N SER A 63 -1.16 6.95 2.36
CA SER A 63 -0.62 6.91 3.72
C SER A 63 0.18 5.64 4.00
N ASP A 64 -0.23 4.54 3.39
CA ASP A 64 0.21 3.19 3.73
C ASP A 64 1.28 2.67 2.77
N MET A 65 1.62 3.43 1.72
CA MET A 65 2.69 3.05 0.81
C MET A 65 4.04 2.86 1.51
N PRO A 66 4.54 3.83 2.30
CA PRO A 66 5.79 3.62 3.02
C PRO A 66 5.66 2.63 4.17
N THR A 67 4.53 2.62 4.89
CA THR A 67 4.36 1.93 6.18
C THR A 67 3.80 0.51 6.07
N SER A 68 3.15 0.18 4.96
CA SER A 68 2.71 -1.18 4.61
C SER A 68 3.55 -1.70 3.46
N THR A 69 3.39 -1.14 2.25
CA THR A 69 4.04 -1.69 1.05
C THR A 69 5.56 -1.72 1.18
N GLY A 70 6.17 -0.60 1.53
CA GLY A 70 7.62 -0.49 1.72
C GLY A 70 8.13 -1.49 2.77
N ILE A 71 7.56 -1.48 3.97
CA ILE A 71 8.01 -2.33 5.08
C ILE A 71 7.86 -3.82 4.77
N ASN A 72 6.72 -4.25 4.20
CA ASN A 72 6.48 -5.66 3.88
C ASN A 72 7.42 -6.15 2.76
N THR A 73 7.66 -5.33 1.74
CA THR A 73 8.66 -5.64 0.71
C THR A 73 10.07 -5.69 1.30
N THR A 74 10.45 -4.76 2.19
CA THR A 74 11.75 -4.81 2.87
C THR A 74 11.90 -6.05 3.74
N PHE A 75 10.85 -6.47 4.45
CA PHE A 75 10.84 -7.73 5.20
C PHE A 75 11.10 -8.93 4.30
N ALA A 76 10.41 -8.99 3.14
CA ALA A 76 10.62 -10.06 2.17
C ALA A 76 12.06 -10.09 1.65
N ILE A 77 12.63 -8.93 1.30
CA ILE A 77 14.03 -8.83 0.87
C ILE A 77 14.98 -9.31 1.98
N ALA A 78 14.77 -8.87 3.22
CA ALA A 78 15.62 -9.26 4.35
C ALA A 78 15.53 -10.78 4.63
N GLY A 79 14.35 -11.37 4.50
CA GLY A 79 14.15 -12.82 4.62
C GLY A 79 14.84 -13.61 3.51
N ILE A 80 14.78 -13.14 2.25
CA ILE A 80 15.52 -13.75 1.12
C ILE A 80 17.03 -13.67 1.38
N LEU A 81 17.54 -12.51 1.82
CA LEU A 81 18.96 -12.31 2.10
C LEU A 81 19.48 -13.15 3.28
N ALA A 82 18.59 -13.56 4.20
CA ALA A 82 18.92 -14.45 5.30
C ALA A 82 19.01 -15.92 4.89
N GLY A 83 18.40 -16.29 3.75
CA GLY A 83 18.50 -17.62 3.15
C GLY A 83 18.12 -18.75 4.12
N PRO A 84 18.96 -19.81 4.25
CA PRO A 84 18.73 -20.96 5.13
C PRO A 84 18.49 -20.62 6.61
N GLY A 85 18.89 -19.43 7.07
CA GLY A 85 18.60 -18.97 8.42
C GLY A 85 17.10 -18.85 8.71
N THR A 86 16.29 -18.61 7.67
CA THR A 86 14.84 -18.42 7.77
C THR A 86 14.02 -19.36 6.90
N ILE A 87 14.53 -19.79 5.74
CA ILE A 87 13.78 -20.56 4.72
C ILE A 87 14.58 -21.81 4.38
N SER A 88 14.01 -23.01 4.53
CA SER A 88 14.75 -24.28 4.37
C SER A 88 15.09 -24.61 2.91
N ASN A 89 14.15 -24.40 1.99
CA ASN A 89 14.24 -24.83 0.59
C ASN A 89 14.29 -23.62 -0.35
N ALA A 90 15.23 -22.71 -0.11
CA ALA A 90 15.37 -21.47 -0.86
C ALA A 90 16.51 -21.58 -1.90
N ASP A 91 16.24 -22.19 -3.05
CA ASP A 91 17.05 -22.03 -4.26
C ASP A 91 16.87 -20.62 -4.88
N ILE A 92 17.69 -19.66 -4.43
CA ILE A 92 17.58 -18.25 -4.85
C ILE A 92 18.49 -17.98 -6.06
N GLU A 93 17.88 -17.88 -7.24
CA GLU A 93 18.55 -17.32 -8.41
C GLU A 93 18.61 -15.79 -8.32
N TRP A 94 19.79 -15.23 -8.03
CA TRP A 94 19.97 -13.78 -7.83
C TRP A 94 19.58 -12.93 -9.06
N ASN A 95 19.64 -13.51 -10.26
CA ASN A 95 19.19 -12.84 -11.50
C ASN A 95 17.68 -12.54 -11.48
N ASP A 96 16.90 -13.37 -10.79
CA ASP A 96 15.45 -13.23 -10.66
C ASP A 96 15.01 -12.40 -9.44
N MET A 97 15.96 -11.89 -8.64
CA MET A 97 15.65 -11.04 -7.48
C MET A 97 14.81 -9.81 -7.87
N GLY A 98 15.07 -9.21 -9.03
CA GLY A 98 14.28 -8.09 -9.55
C GLY A 98 12.81 -8.45 -9.76
N LYS A 99 12.53 -9.64 -10.28
CA LYS A 99 11.18 -10.19 -10.46
C LYS A 99 10.51 -10.41 -9.10
N GLY A 100 11.21 -11.01 -8.14
CA GLY A 100 10.73 -11.19 -6.77
C GLY A 100 10.31 -9.87 -6.11
N ILE A 101 11.13 -8.82 -6.24
CA ILE A 101 10.84 -7.48 -5.69
C ILE A 101 9.58 -6.88 -6.36
N LEU A 102 9.46 -6.96 -7.69
CA LEU A 102 8.31 -6.42 -8.40
C LEU A 102 7.01 -7.14 -8.02
N VAL A 103 7.05 -8.47 -7.87
CA VAL A 103 5.90 -9.25 -7.39
C VAL A 103 5.55 -8.89 -5.96
N ALA A 104 6.55 -8.76 -5.07
CA ALA A 104 6.34 -8.35 -3.68
C ALA A 104 5.66 -6.98 -3.59
N LEU A 105 6.15 -5.99 -4.34
CA LEU A 105 5.59 -4.63 -4.40
C LEU A 105 4.15 -4.63 -4.88
N TYR A 106 3.85 -5.34 -5.98
CA TYR A 106 2.49 -5.43 -6.51
C TYR A 106 1.55 -6.14 -5.53
N PHE A 107 1.96 -7.30 -5.00
CA PHE A 107 1.16 -8.08 -4.07
C PHE A 107 0.80 -7.28 -2.83
N THR A 108 1.78 -6.68 -2.16
CA THR A 108 1.53 -5.95 -0.92
C THR A 108 0.75 -4.66 -1.16
N TRP A 109 0.94 -4.00 -2.31
CA TRP A 109 0.11 -2.87 -2.75
C TRP A 109 -1.36 -3.29 -2.91
N HIS A 110 -1.61 -4.40 -3.61
CA HIS A 110 -2.96 -4.91 -3.83
C HIS A 110 -3.61 -5.34 -2.50
N LEU A 111 -2.89 -6.04 -1.64
CA LEU A 111 -3.40 -6.44 -0.33
C LEU A 111 -3.72 -5.23 0.57
N THR A 112 -2.86 -4.21 0.54
CA THR A 112 -3.10 -2.92 1.22
C THR A 112 -4.32 -2.20 0.64
N LEU A 113 -4.52 -2.26 -0.67
CA LEU A 113 -5.71 -1.72 -1.32
C LEU A 113 -6.99 -2.43 -0.85
N CYS A 114 -6.99 -3.76 -0.75
CA CYS A 114 -8.12 -4.52 -0.21
C CYS A 114 -8.50 -4.04 1.21
N PHE A 115 -7.50 -3.88 2.08
CA PHE A 115 -7.69 -3.36 3.43
C PHE A 115 -8.23 -1.94 3.43
N ASN A 116 -7.60 -1.03 2.68
CA ASN A 116 -7.94 0.39 2.68
C ASN A 116 -9.34 0.68 2.13
N LEU A 117 -9.78 -0.03 1.09
CA LEU A 117 -11.14 0.09 0.55
C LEU A 117 -12.20 -0.27 1.61
N GLY A 118 -11.94 -1.30 2.43
CA GLY A 118 -12.83 -1.71 3.52
C GLY A 118 -12.78 -0.82 4.75
N ASN A 119 -11.58 -0.41 5.14
CA ASN A 119 -11.37 0.41 6.32
C ASN A 119 -11.92 1.83 6.14
N GLN A 120 -11.72 2.45 4.97
CA GLN A 120 -12.09 3.86 4.75
C GLN A 120 -13.59 4.07 4.48
N ARG A 121 -14.33 3.03 4.08
CA ARG A 121 -15.75 3.17 3.69
C ARG A 121 -16.75 3.23 4.84
N GLN A 122 -16.36 2.84 6.05
CA GLN A 122 -17.30 2.76 7.16
C GLN A 122 -17.74 4.16 7.58
N PRO A 123 -19.01 4.37 7.98
CA PRO A 123 -19.51 5.71 8.35
C PRO A 123 -18.66 6.40 9.43
N GLN A 124 -18.22 5.64 10.44
CA GLN A 124 -17.34 6.14 11.50
C GLN A 124 -15.96 6.53 10.95
N SER A 125 -15.38 5.70 10.08
CA SER A 125 -14.11 6.01 9.40
C SER A 125 -14.20 7.27 8.54
N VAL A 126 -15.34 7.55 7.89
CA VAL A 126 -15.52 8.77 7.10
C VAL A 126 -15.51 10.02 7.98
N ILE A 127 -16.11 9.95 9.18
CA ILE A 127 -16.07 11.03 10.17
C ILE A 127 -14.64 11.22 10.71
N GLU A 128 -13.99 10.12 11.13
CA GLU A 128 -12.60 10.12 11.63
C GLU A 128 -11.64 10.70 10.59
N ASP A 129 -11.68 10.17 9.36
CA ASP A 129 -10.82 10.60 8.26
C ASP A 129 -11.15 12.01 7.78
N GLY A 130 -12.40 12.47 7.92
CA GLY A 130 -12.77 13.86 7.63
C GLY A 130 -11.96 14.87 8.46
N VAL A 131 -11.60 14.50 9.69
CA VAL A 131 -10.78 15.32 10.59
C VAL A 131 -9.29 15.04 10.40
N ASN A 132 -8.89 13.76 10.41
CA ASN A 132 -7.48 13.38 10.39
C ASN A 132 -6.85 13.46 9.00
N LYS A 133 -7.60 13.10 7.94
CA LYS A 133 -7.10 12.84 6.58
C LYS A 133 -8.13 13.29 5.53
N PRO A 134 -8.53 14.57 5.49
CA PRO A 134 -9.61 15.07 4.62
C PRO A 134 -9.36 14.88 3.13
N TRP A 135 -8.10 14.65 2.74
CA TRP A 135 -7.68 14.34 1.37
C TRP A 135 -8.02 12.91 0.91
N ARG A 136 -8.45 12.00 1.81
CA ARG A 136 -8.82 10.62 1.46
C ARG A 136 -10.00 10.60 0.48
N PRO A 137 -10.11 9.57 -0.38
CA PRO A 137 -11.08 9.55 -1.48
C PRO A 137 -12.53 9.79 -1.07
N ILE A 138 -12.98 9.22 0.04
CA ILE A 138 -14.38 9.29 0.47
C ILE A 138 -14.69 10.63 1.15
N PRO A 139 -13.93 11.10 2.16
CA PRO A 139 -14.13 12.44 2.72
C PRO A 139 -14.00 13.57 1.69
N ALA A 140 -13.12 13.41 0.69
CA ALA A 140 -12.96 14.37 -0.40
C ALA A 140 -14.07 14.30 -1.48
N GLY A 141 -15.08 13.44 -1.31
CA GLY A 141 -16.20 13.30 -2.24
C GLY A 141 -15.84 12.69 -3.59
N ARG A 142 -14.69 12.00 -3.71
CA ARG A 142 -14.23 11.44 -5.00
C ARG A 142 -14.95 10.17 -5.41
N ILE A 143 -15.45 9.41 -4.43
CA ILE A 143 -16.12 8.12 -4.60
C ILE A 143 -17.05 7.88 -3.42
N SER A 144 -18.22 7.26 -3.66
CA SER A 144 -19.17 6.95 -2.58
C SER A 144 -18.74 5.70 -1.79
N PRO A 145 -19.16 5.56 -0.51
CA PRO A 145 -18.93 4.35 0.27
C PRO A 145 -19.43 3.07 -0.40
N GLU A 146 -20.59 3.12 -1.04
CA GLU A 146 -21.24 1.96 -1.68
C GLU A 146 -20.45 1.49 -2.90
N LEU A 147 -19.97 2.43 -3.73
CA LEU A 147 -19.12 2.09 -4.86
C LEU A 147 -17.76 1.58 -4.39
N THR A 148 -17.22 2.14 -3.31
CA THR A 148 -15.97 1.66 -2.69
C THR A 148 -16.12 0.20 -2.24
N HIS A 149 -17.24 -0.17 -1.63
CA HIS A 149 -17.51 -1.55 -1.23
C HIS A 149 -17.52 -2.52 -2.42
N LYS A 150 -18.12 -2.15 -3.55
CA LYS A 150 -18.08 -2.97 -4.78
C LYS A 150 -16.64 -3.19 -5.26
N TRP A 151 -15.83 -2.14 -5.29
CA TRP A 151 -14.42 -2.24 -5.68
C TRP A 151 -13.58 -3.00 -4.66
N GLN A 152 -13.91 -2.96 -3.37
CA GLN A 152 -13.29 -3.79 -2.35
C GLN A 152 -13.49 -5.28 -2.68
N LEU A 153 -14.72 -5.71 -2.98
CA LEU A 153 -15.02 -7.09 -3.33
C LEU A 153 -14.30 -7.53 -4.61
N VAL A 154 -14.28 -6.67 -5.64
CA VAL A 154 -13.52 -6.95 -6.89
C VAL A 154 -12.03 -7.10 -6.59
N SER A 155 -11.45 -6.20 -5.79
CA SER A 155 -10.04 -6.27 -5.40
C SER A 155 -9.73 -7.56 -4.64
N ILE A 156 -10.56 -7.92 -3.66
CA ILE A 156 -10.42 -9.17 -2.89
C ILE A 156 -10.47 -10.40 -3.79
N VAL A 157 -11.50 -10.52 -4.64
CA VAL A 157 -11.67 -11.68 -5.52
C VAL A 157 -10.52 -11.77 -6.53
N SER A 158 -10.11 -10.64 -7.12
CA SER A 158 -9.00 -10.64 -8.08
C SER A 158 -7.66 -11.02 -7.44
N LEU A 159 -7.37 -10.53 -6.23
CA LEU A 159 -6.15 -10.88 -5.52
C LEU A 159 -6.15 -12.36 -5.08
N LEU A 160 -7.26 -12.85 -4.52
CA LEU A 160 -7.37 -14.26 -4.12
C LEU A 160 -7.25 -15.21 -5.32
N ALA A 161 -7.90 -14.88 -6.44
CA ALA A 161 -7.78 -15.65 -7.67
C ALA A 161 -6.33 -15.67 -8.16
N LEU A 162 -5.66 -14.51 -8.17
CA LEU A 162 -4.25 -14.40 -8.57
C LEU A 162 -3.33 -15.19 -7.63
N CYS A 163 -3.54 -15.13 -6.32
CA CYS A 163 -2.79 -15.91 -5.32
C CYS A 163 -3.00 -17.41 -5.49
N TYR A 164 -4.24 -17.86 -5.70
CA TYR A 164 -4.56 -19.26 -5.88
C TYR A 164 -3.97 -19.84 -7.17
N THR A 165 -3.94 -19.06 -8.25
CA THR A 165 -3.55 -19.54 -9.59
C THR A 165 -2.09 -19.31 -9.95
N THR A 166 -1.46 -18.25 -9.46
CA THR A 166 -0.14 -17.80 -9.96
C THR A 166 0.85 -17.42 -8.87
N LEU A 167 0.47 -16.58 -7.90
CA LEU A 167 1.44 -16.05 -6.93
C LEU A 167 1.73 -16.98 -5.75
N GLY A 168 0.83 -17.93 -5.46
CA GLY A 168 0.81 -18.65 -4.19
C GLY A 168 0.24 -17.80 -3.05
N ALA A 169 0.53 -18.19 -1.80
CA ALA A 169 0.14 -17.48 -0.58
C ALA A 169 -1.37 -17.24 -0.37
N TRP A 170 -2.24 -18.05 -0.99
CA TRP A 170 -3.69 -17.86 -0.91
C TRP A 170 -4.22 -18.07 0.52
N GLN A 171 -3.61 -18.95 1.31
CA GLN A 171 -4.00 -19.25 2.69
C GLN A 171 -3.72 -18.06 3.61
N GLU A 172 -2.52 -17.49 3.51
CA GLU A 172 -2.12 -16.29 4.24
C GLU A 172 -2.95 -15.09 3.80
N THR A 173 -3.22 -14.95 2.50
CA THR A 173 -4.08 -13.89 1.97
C THR A 173 -5.50 -14.00 2.52
N ALA A 174 -6.07 -15.21 2.53
CA ALA A 174 -7.40 -15.45 3.12
C ALA A 174 -7.43 -15.15 4.62
N PHE A 175 -6.40 -15.56 5.37
CA PHE A 175 -6.30 -15.27 6.80
C PHE A 175 -6.14 -13.76 7.08
N TYR A 176 -5.35 -13.04 6.28
CA TYR A 176 -5.24 -11.58 6.35
C TYR A 176 -6.59 -10.89 6.12
N LEU A 177 -7.32 -11.32 5.10
CA LEU A 177 -8.64 -10.78 4.76
C LEU A 177 -9.68 -11.10 5.84
N PHE A 178 -9.58 -12.27 6.47
CA PHE A 178 -10.39 -12.61 7.64
C PHE A 178 -10.09 -11.69 8.83
N CYS A 179 -8.82 -11.45 9.15
CA CYS A 179 -8.42 -10.49 10.18
C CYS A 179 -8.91 -9.07 9.85
N THR A 180 -8.84 -8.67 8.59
CA THR A 180 -9.34 -7.38 8.09
C THR A 180 -10.86 -7.27 8.25
N TRP A 181 -11.59 -8.35 8.00
CA TRP A 181 -13.03 -8.40 8.22
C TRP A 181 -13.39 -8.30 9.70
N LEU A 182 -12.67 -9.01 10.59
CA LEU A 182 -12.85 -8.85 12.04
C LEU A 182 -12.56 -7.41 12.48
N TYR A 183 -11.45 -6.85 12.02
CA TYR A 183 -11.03 -5.49 12.34
C TYR A 183 -12.09 -4.45 11.93
N ASN A 184 -12.56 -4.51 10.68
CA ASN A 184 -13.48 -3.53 10.10
C ASN A 184 -14.97 -3.86 10.40
N GLU A 185 -15.46 -5.02 9.96
CA GLU A 185 -16.90 -5.33 10.00
C GLU A 185 -17.38 -5.80 11.38
N ARG A 186 -16.47 -6.29 12.24
CA ARG A 186 -16.80 -6.63 13.64
C ARG A 186 -16.33 -5.57 14.63
N ALA A 187 -15.82 -4.44 14.14
CA ALA A 187 -15.34 -3.32 14.96
C ALA A 187 -14.25 -3.71 15.99
N TRP A 188 -13.51 -4.81 15.75
CA TRP A 188 -12.38 -5.21 16.60
C TRP A 188 -11.24 -4.19 16.54
N GLY A 189 -11.18 -3.38 15.48
CA GLY A 189 -10.25 -2.26 15.37
C GLY A 189 -10.62 -1.06 16.26
N ASP A 190 -11.84 -1.00 16.78
CA ASP A 190 -12.40 0.22 17.38
C ASP A 190 -12.85 0.04 18.83
N LYS A 191 -13.49 -1.08 19.15
CA LYS A 191 -14.18 -1.26 20.44
C LYS A 191 -13.37 -2.02 21.48
N SER A 192 -12.14 -2.43 21.17
CA SER A 192 -11.25 -3.02 22.17
C SER A 192 -9.79 -2.87 21.77
N TRP A 193 -8.99 -2.29 22.66
CA TRP A 193 -7.56 -2.06 22.43
C TRP A 193 -6.80 -3.36 22.12
N TRP A 194 -7.13 -4.47 22.79
CA TRP A 194 -6.38 -5.72 22.65
C TRP A 194 -6.80 -6.46 21.38
N GLN A 195 -8.07 -6.40 21.01
CA GLN A 195 -8.55 -6.96 19.73
C GLN A 195 -7.92 -6.19 18.57
N ARG A 196 -7.84 -4.86 18.67
CA ARG A 196 -7.14 -4.00 17.71
C ARG A 196 -5.67 -4.39 17.59
N ALA A 197 -4.96 -4.49 18.72
CA ALA A 197 -3.55 -4.89 18.75
C ALA A 197 -3.36 -6.29 18.16
N LEU A 198 -4.25 -7.23 18.48
CA LEU A 198 -4.23 -8.60 17.98
C LEU A 198 -4.45 -8.65 16.46
N MET A 199 -5.45 -7.96 15.94
CA MET A 199 -5.74 -7.92 14.51
C MET A 199 -4.63 -7.22 13.72
N ASN A 200 -4.03 -6.16 14.27
CA ASN A 200 -2.85 -5.54 13.66
C ASN A 200 -1.66 -6.51 13.67
N ALA A 201 -1.39 -7.20 14.78
CA ALA A 201 -0.31 -8.18 14.87
C ALA A 201 -0.49 -9.33 13.88
N CYS A 202 -1.68 -9.94 13.83
CA CYS A 202 -2.01 -11.00 12.87
C CYS A 202 -1.92 -10.47 11.43
N GLY A 203 -2.64 -9.41 11.10
CA GLY A 203 -2.69 -8.87 9.74
C GLY A 203 -1.32 -8.43 9.22
N ILE A 204 -0.61 -7.57 9.96
CA ILE A 204 0.69 -7.06 9.53
C ILE A 204 1.69 -8.19 9.35
N THR A 205 1.76 -9.13 10.31
CA THR A 205 2.76 -10.21 10.24
C THR A 205 2.41 -11.24 9.17
N THR A 206 1.12 -11.57 8.99
CA THR A 206 0.68 -12.43 7.88
C THR A 206 0.97 -11.79 6.52
N ASN A 207 0.79 -10.47 6.35
CA ASN A 207 1.17 -9.78 5.12
C ASN A 207 2.67 -9.93 4.83
N ARG A 208 3.53 -9.80 5.85
CA ARG A 208 4.98 -10.02 5.72
C ARG A 208 5.33 -11.43 5.24
N VAL A 209 4.71 -12.45 5.84
CA VAL A 209 4.91 -13.85 5.42
C VAL A 209 4.41 -14.08 4.01
N ALA A 210 3.20 -13.62 3.69
CA ALA A 210 2.64 -13.76 2.35
C ALA A 210 3.53 -13.06 1.32
N THR A 211 4.01 -11.85 1.62
CA THR A 211 4.90 -11.07 0.76
C THR A 211 6.24 -11.79 0.54
N LEU A 212 6.82 -12.37 1.59
CA LEU A 212 8.03 -13.19 1.47
C LEU A 212 7.77 -14.43 0.59
N ARG A 213 6.67 -15.16 0.84
CA ARG A 213 6.31 -16.36 0.07
C ARG A 213 6.14 -16.04 -1.41
N VAL A 214 5.33 -15.04 -1.78
CA VAL A 214 5.11 -14.70 -3.20
C VAL A 214 6.38 -14.22 -3.89
N ALA A 215 7.27 -13.50 -3.17
CA ALA A 215 8.55 -13.07 -3.70
C ALA A 215 9.46 -14.26 -4.00
N VAL A 216 9.57 -15.20 -3.06
CA VAL A 216 10.36 -16.42 -3.22
C VAL A 216 9.78 -17.31 -4.31
N THR A 217 8.46 -17.55 -4.34
CA THR A 217 7.78 -18.30 -5.42
C THR A 217 8.03 -17.67 -6.80
N ALA A 218 8.06 -16.34 -6.90
CA ALA A 218 8.35 -15.67 -8.16
C ALA A 218 9.81 -15.87 -8.62
N ILE A 219 10.76 -15.89 -7.69
CA ILE A 219 12.18 -16.17 -7.95
C ILE A 219 12.36 -17.65 -8.35
N GLN A 220 11.71 -18.55 -7.61
CA GLN A 220 11.79 -20.00 -7.79
C GLN A 220 10.84 -20.57 -8.85
N ALA A 221 10.37 -19.75 -9.81
CA ALA A 221 9.32 -20.17 -10.73
C ALA A 221 9.69 -21.40 -11.59
N ASN A 222 10.98 -21.70 -11.72
CA ASN A 222 11.49 -22.86 -12.46
C ASN A 222 11.92 -24.03 -11.53
N SER A 223 11.80 -23.87 -10.22
CA SER A 223 12.17 -24.89 -9.23
C SER A 223 10.97 -25.74 -8.80
N HIS A 224 11.23 -26.96 -8.35
CA HIS A 224 10.24 -27.86 -7.75
C HIS A 224 10.17 -27.73 -6.22
N GLU A 225 10.97 -26.84 -5.62
CA GLU A 225 11.00 -26.64 -4.18
C GLU A 225 9.81 -25.83 -3.69
N ASN A 226 9.21 -26.30 -2.59
CA ASN A 226 8.14 -25.58 -1.91
C ASN A 226 8.71 -24.65 -0.84
N PHE A 227 8.17 -23.44 -0.77
CA PHE A 227 8.46 -22.51 0.31
C PHE A 227 8.09 -23.11 1.68
N GLU A 228 9.09 -23.23 2.54
CA GLU A 228 8.94 -23.70 3.91
C GLU A 228 9.86 -22.90 4.85
N PHE A 229 9.34 -22.54 6.02
CA PHE A 229 10.13 -21.90 7.05
C PHE A 229 10.94 -22.92 7.84
N THR A 230 12.15 -22.55 8.24
CA THR A 230 12.85 -23.29 9.30
C THR A 230 12.14 -23.10 10.63
N ASN A 231 12.36 -23.99 11.60
CA ASN A 231 11.84 -23.81 12.97
C ASN A 231 12.28 -22.46 13.58
N LYS A 232 13.50 -22.01 13.26
CA LYS A 232 14.01 -20.70 13.67
C LYS A 232 13.31 -19.56 12.93
N GLY A 233 13.01 -19.73 11.64
CA GLY A 233 12.18 -18.80 10.87
C GLY A 233 10.76 -18.67 11.42
N LEU A 234 10.12 -19.78 11.80
CA LEU A 234 8.79 -19.78 12.44
C LEU A 234 8.81 -19.06 13.79
N GLY A 235 9.81 -19.31 14.64
CA GLY A 235 9.98 -18.59 15.90
C GLY A 235 10.17 -17.09 15.68
N TRP A 236 10.94 -16.70 14.66
CA TRP A 236 11.11 -15.30 14.27
C TRP A 236 9.81 -14.63 13.81
N PHE A 237 8.97 -15.35 13.05
CA PHE A 237 7.65 -14.87 12.65
C PHE A 237 6.76 -14.58 13.86
N LEU A 238 6.67 -15.53 14.81
CA LEU A 238 5.88 -15.34 16.03
C LEU A 238 6.41 -14.17 16.86
N MET A 239 7.73 -14.02 16.93
CA MET A 239 8.37 -12.89 17.60
C MET A 239 8.01 -11.54 16.96
N CYS A 240 8.01 -11.46 15.63
CA CYS A 240 7.58 -10.27 14.90
C CYS A 240 6.11 -9.93 15.19
N ALA A 241 5.23 -10.93 15.32
CA ALA A 241 3.84 -10.72 15.69
C ALA A 241 3.70 -10.17 17.13
N SER A 242 4.43 -10.74 18.10
CA SER A 242 4.45 -10.23 19.48
C SER A 242 5.03 -8.82 19.58
N LEU A 243 6.05 -8.52 18.78
CA LEU A 243 6.63 -7.18 18.66
C LEU A 243 5.60 -6.18 18.14
N VAL A 244 4.87 -6.50 17.08
CA VAL A 244 3.81 -5.61 16.57
C VAL A 244 2.71 -5.44 17.62
N PHE A 245 2.23 -6.53 18.21
CA PHE A 245 1.17 -6.50 19.24
C PHE A 245 1.49 -5.54 20.39
N THR A 246 2.75 -5.50 20.82
CA THR A 246 3.21 -4.72 21.97
C THR A 246 3.74 -3.33 21.64
N THR A 247 3.80 -2.95 20.36
CA THR A 247 4.33 -1.63 19.93
C THR A 247 3.41 -0.85 18.99
N ILE A 248 2.36 -1.48 18.43
CA ILE A 248 1.45 -0.85 17.47
C ILE A 248 0.70 0.35 18.03
N GLN A 249 0.45 0.40 19.34
CA GLN A 249 -0.23 1.49 20.02
C GLN A 249 0.45 2.86 19.84
N VAL A 250 1.72 2.91 19.41
CA VAL A 250 2.40 4.17 19.06
C VAL A 250 1.64 4.96 17.99
N GLN A 251 0.94 4.28 17.09
CA GLN A 251 0.19 4.94 16.02
C GLN A 251 -1.01 5.72 16.56
N ASP A 252 -1.58 5.28 17.68
CA ASP A 252 -2.79 5.86 18.25
C ASP A 252 -2.48 7.23 18.92
N LEU A 253 -1.20 7.51 19.25
CA LEU A 253 -0.78 8.78 19.87
C LEU A 253 -1.08 10.01 18.98
N ARG A 254 -0.88 9.89 17.66
CA ARG A 254 -1.14 10.98 16.70
C ARG A 254 -2.60 11.13 16.28
N ASP A 255 -3.40 10.08 16.51
CA ASP A 255 -4.76 9.93 15.98
C ASP A 255 -5.84 10.16 17.07
N GLN A 256 -5.43 10.57 18.29
CA GLN A 256 -6.30 10.79 19.46
C GLN A 256 -7.51 11.70 19.21
N GLU A 257 -7.38 12.77 18.42
CA GLU A 257 -8.49 13.69 18.14
C GLU A 257 -9.62 13.02 17.38
N GLY A 258 -9.29 12.29 16.29
CA GLY A 258 -10.28 11.54 15.52
C GLY A 258 -10.82 10.33 16.29
N ASP A 259 -9.97 9.62 17.02
CA ASP A 259 -10.38 8.47 17.84
C ASP A 259 -11.42 8.86 18.91
N LYS A 260 -11.29 10.06 19.51
CA LYS A 260 -12.26 10.60 20.47
C LYS A 260 -13.64 10.83 19.85
N LEU A 261 -13.71 11.26 18.59
CA LEU A 261 -14.98 11.59 17.92
C LEU A 261 -15.87 10.38 17.67
N ILE A 262 -15.27 9.19 17.54
CA ILE A 262 -15.98 7.93 17.29
C ILE A 262 -16.01 7.01 18.52
N ASP A 263 -15.58 7.51 19.67
CA ASP A 263 -15.48 6.75 20.93
C ASP A 263 -14.70 5.44 20.73
N ARG A 264 -13.47 5.58 20.23
CA ARG A 264 -12.55 4.47 20.01
C ARG A 264 -11.83 4.10 21.31
N GLN A 265 -11.66 2.80 21.53
CA GLN A 265 -10.94 2.25 22.67
C GLN A 265 -9.46 2.06 22.35
N THR A 266 -8.70 3.16 22.30
CA THR A 266 -7.24 3.13 22.11
C THR A 266 -6.49 3.36 23.43
N PHE A 267 -5.24 2.91 23.49
CA PHE A 267 -4.39 3.05 24.68
C PHE A 267 -4.28 4.48 25.21
N PRO A 268 -4.00 5.50 24.36
CA PRO A 268 -3.91 6.88 24.84
C PRO A 268 -5.22 7.40 25.45
N LEU A 269 -6.38 6.92 24.98
CA LEU A 269 -7.69 7.33 25.47
C LEU A 269 -8.11 6.60 26.76
N ILE A 270 -7.70 5.34 26.92
CA ILE A 270 -8.04 4.53 28.10
C ILE A 270 -7.08 4.77 29.26
N LEU A 271 -5.77 4.72 28.99
CA LEU A 271 -4.71 4.78 30.00
C LEU A 271 -4.11 6.17 30.14
N GLY A 272 -4.31 7.03 29.15
CA GLY A 272 -3.65 8.32 29.03
C GLY A 272 -2.38 8.26 28.17
N ASP A 273 -1.95 9.45 27.74
CA ASP A 273 -0.80 9.65 26.85
C ASP A 273 0.52 9.14 27.47
N ALA A 274 0.84 9.56 28.70
CA ALA A 274 2.12 9.21 29.32
C ALA A 274 2.28 7.70 29.60
N PRO A 275 1.30 6.98 30.18
CA PRO A 275 1.42 5.53 30.36
C PRO A 275 1.57 4.78 29.03
N THR A 276 0.84 5.21 27.98
CA THR A 276 0.96 4.61 26.64
C THR A 276 2.38 4.71 26.09
N ARG A 277 3.01 5.89 26.21
CA ARG A 277 4.40 6.10 25.76
C ARG A 277 5.37 5.23 26.54
N TRP A 278 5.26 5.16 27.87
CA TRP A 278 6.14 4.34 28.69
C TRP A 278 6.01 2.85 28.40
N ILE A 279 4.78 2.33 28.29
CA ILE A 279 4.54 0.92 27.93
C ILE A 279 5.19 0.61 26.57
N THR A 280 4.99 1.49 25.60
CA THR A 280 5.57 1.33 24.25
C THR A 280 7.09 1.41 24.27
N ALA A 281 7.68 2.35 25.00
CA ALA A 281 9.13 2.52 25.12
C ALA A 281 9.79 1.29 25.76
N VAL A 282 9.19 0.77 26.83
CA VAL A 282 9.65 -0.45 27.49
C VAL A 282 9.59 -1.64 26.52
N ALA A 283 8.49 -1.80 25.78
CA ALA A 283 8.37 -2.85 24.78
C ALA A 283 9.44 -2.73 23.68
N VAL A 284 9.66 -1.52 23.14
CA VAL A 284 10.73 -1.25 22.15
C VAL A 284 12.10 -1.66 22.70
N MET A 285 12.42 -1.30 23.94
CA MET A 285 13.71 -1.66 24.55
C MET A 285 13.85 -3.17 24.77
N ILE A 286 12.80 -3.85 25.24
CA ILE A 286 12.78 -5.31 25.40
C ILE A 286 13.09 -5.99 24.08
N TRP A 287 12.38 -5.63 23.00
CA TRP A 287 12.58 -6.25 21.69
C TRP A 287 13.93 -5.89 21.07
N SER A 288 14.45 -4.69 21.34
CA SER A 288 15.79 -4.28 20.91
C SER A 288 16.90 -5.15 21.52
N LEU A 289 16.63 -5.82 22.65
CA LEU A 289 17.53 -6.78 23.26
C LEU A 289 17.19 -8.23 22.86
N VAL A 290 15.93 -8.63 22.93
CA VAL A 290 15.49 -10.01 22.71
C VAL A 290 15.70 -10.46 21.26
N CYS A 291 15.41 -9.60 20.28
CA CYS A 291 15.54 -9.96 18.86
C CYS A 291 16.99 -10.29 18.44
N PRO A 292 18.02 -9.45 18.71
CA PRO A 292 19.39 -9.81 18.35
C PRO A 292 19.91 -11.02 19.14
N LEU A 293 19.52 -11.20 20.41
CA LEU A 293 19.88 -12.37 21.20
C LEU A 293 19.29 -13.67 20.63
N TYR A 294 18.05 -13.65 20.15
CA TYR A 294 17.43 -14.79 19.47
C TYR A 294 18.23 -15.24 18.24
N TRP A 295 18.79 -14.28 17.52
CA TRP A 295 19.65 -14.52 16.36
C TRP A 295 21.11 -14.83 16.72
N GLY A 296 21.46 -14.80 18.00
CA GLY A 296 22.81 -15.11 18.49
C GLY A 296 23.86 -14.11 18.02
N LEU A 297 23.47 -12.85 17.79
CA LEU A 297 24.37 -11.82 17.29
C LEU A 297 25.43 -11.42 18.32
N GLY A 298 26.61 -11.05 17.82
CA GLY A 298 27.69 -10.51 18.65
C GLY A 298 27.39 -9.12 19.21
N PHE A 299 28.37 -8.53 19.91
CA PHE A 299 28.25 -7.20 20.50
C PHE A 299 27.87 -6.13 19.46
N VAL A 300 28.51 -6.16 18.29
CA VAL A 300 28.25 -5.22 17.20
C VAL A 300 26.84 -5.40 16.64
N GLY A 301 26.41 -6.65 16.41
CA GLY A 301 25.06 -6.93 15.93
C GLY A 301 23.96 -6.57 16.94
N CYS A 302 24.24 -6.63 18.24
CA CYS A 302 23.33 -6.17 19.30
C CYS A 302 23.27 -4.64 19.42
N ALA A 303 24.38 -3.93 19.18
CA ALA A 303 24.46 -2.49 19.40
C ALA A 303 23.49 -1.70 18.52
N VAL A 304 23.31 -2.08 17.25
CA VAL A 304 22.47 -1.34 16.31
C VAL A 304 20.99 -1.31 16.73
N PRO A 305 20.33 -2.46 17.00
CA PRO A 305 18.96 -2.49 17.54
C PRO A 305 18.78 -1.72 18.84
N ILE A 306 19.72 -1.85 19.78
CA ILE A 306 19.65 -1.22 21.10
C ILE A 306 19.73 0.31 20.98
N LEU A 307 20.69 0.82 20.20
CA LEU A 307 20.83 2.26 19.98
C LEU A 307 19.62 2.84 19.24
N ALA A 308 19.15 2.14 18.20
CA ALA A 308 17.93 2.54 17.48
C ALA A 308 16.72 2.58 18.43
N GLY A 309 16.50 1.52 19.22
CA GLY A 309 15.41 1.44 20.19
C GLY A 309 15.47 2.53 21.26
N ALA A 310 16.68 2.86 21.75
CA ALA A 310 16.90 3.94 22.71
C ALA A 310 16.56 5.31 22.11
N ILE A 311 16.98 5.58 20.87
CA ILE A 311 16.66 6.83 20.15
C ILE A 311 15.15 6.97 19.96
N VAL A 312 14.47 5.91 19.49
CA VAL A 312 13.02 5.92 19.28
C VAL A 312 12.28 6.13 20.61
N SER A 313 12.70 5.44 21.66
CA SER A 313 12.09 5.56 22.99
C SER A 313 12.29 6.95 23.58
N ALA A 314 13.50 7.51 23.49
CA ALA A 314 13.80 8.87 23.95
C ALA A 314 12.96 9.91 23.20
N HIS A 315 12.92 9.82 21.86
CA HIS A 315 12.10 10.71 21.04
C HIS A 315 10.63 10.67 21.46
N MET A 316 10.05 9.48 21.58
CA MET A 316 8.64 9.31 21.95
C MET A 316 8.31 9.84 23.35
N LEU A 317 9.25 9.76 24.30
CA LEU A 317 9.03 10.21 25.69
C LEU A 317 9.23 11.73 25.87
N ILE A 318 10.14 12.33 25.09
CA ILE A 318 10.53 13.75 25.18
C ILE A 318 9.65 14.62 24.27
N CYS A 319 9.42 14.21 23.03
CA CYS A 319 8.73 15.00 22.01
C CYS A 319 7.23 14.65 21.97
N ARG A 320 6.37 15.54 22.50
CA ARG A 320 4.94 15.23 22.77
C ARG A 320 3.92 16.08 22.01
N SER A 321 4.27 16.60 20.84
CA SER A 321 3.27 17.23 19.96
C SER A 321 2.73 16.20 18.96
N ARG A 322 1.53 16.46 18.41
CA ARG A 322 0.92 15.59 17.38
C ARG A 322 1.83 15.34 16.17
N GLU A 323 2.55 16.37 15.73
CA GLU A 323 3.53 16.24 14.64
C GLU A 323 4.70 15.33 15.04
N GLN A 324 5.16 15.44 16.29
CA GLN A 324 6.22 14.58 16.82
C GLN A 324 5.75 13.15 17.07
N ASP A 325 4.46 12.92 17.33
CA ASP A 325 3.88 11.58 17.41
C ASP A 325 3.84 10.90 16.04
N GLN A 326 3.53 11.68 15.00
CA GLN A 326 3.66 11.22 13.62
C GLN A 326 5.11 10.85 13.26
N THR A 327 6.10 11.58 13.79
CA THR A 327 7.52 11.22 13.68
C THR A 327 7.85 9.96 14.48
N SER A 328 7.37 9.84 15.72
CA SER A 328 7.59 8.67 16.58
C SER A 328 7.06 7.39 15.95
N PHE A 329 5.87 7.43 15.33
CA PHE A 329 5.33 6.32 14.55
C PHE A 329 6.25 5.91 13.39
N ARG A 330 6.80 6.87 12.64
CA ARG A 330 7.75 6.59 11.55
C ARG A 330 9.07 6.03 12.08
N LEU A 331 9.55 6.52 13.22
CA LEU A 331 10.76 6.01 13.87
C LEU A 331 10.59 4.58 14.35
N VAL A 332 9.45 4.23 14.97
CA VAL A 332 9.13 2.82 15.32
C VAL A 332 9.08 1.95 14.08
N ALA A 333 8.47 2.43 12.99
CA ALA A 333 8.46 1.70 11.72
C ALA A 333 9.88 1.49 11.13
N ALA A 334 10.76 2.48 11.22
CA ALA A 334 12.16 2.35 10.80
C ALA A 334 12.93 1.39 11.71
N TRP A 335 12.68 1.42 13.02
CA TRP A 335 13.24 0.49 13.98
C TRP A 335 12.79 -0.95 13.71
N TRP A 336 11.50 -1.19 13.43
CA TRP A 336 11.00 -2.48 12.95
C TRP A 336 11.77 -2.98 11.74
N VAL A 337 11.96 -2.13 10.73
CA VAL A 337 12.74 -2.47 9.53
C VAL A 337 14.17 -2.87 9.88
N SER A 338 14.82 -2.17 10.80
CA SER A 338 16.19 -2.52 11.23
C SER A 338 16.27 -3.93 11.82
N LEU A 339 15.25 -4.36 12.58
CA LEU A 339 15.19 -5.69 13.18
C LEU A 339 15.01 -6.81 12.15
N TYR A 340 14.39 -6.52 10.99
CA TYR A 340 14.18 -7.54 9.96
C TYR A 340 15.47 -8.01 9.29
N PHE A 341 16.55 -7.24 9.40
CA PHE A 341 17.87 -7.63 8.89
C PHE A 341 18.69 -8.48 9.87
N LEU A 342 18.24 -8.69 11.11
CA LEU A 342 18.97 -9.52 12.09
C LEU A 342 19.22 -10.97 11.63
N PRO A 343 18.28 -11.68 10.99
CA PRO A 343 18.54 -13.01 10.44
C PRO A 343 19.69 -13.01 9.42
N MET A 344 19.73 -12.00 8.53
CA MET A 344 20.80 -11.83 7.55
C MET A 344 22.14 -11.51 8.21
N MET A 345 22.15 -10.67 9.24
CA MET A 345 23.37 -10.37 10.01
C MET A 345 23.95 -11.63 10.65
N SER A 346 23.08 -12.45 11.25
CA SER A 346 23.44 -13.74 11.86
C SER A 346 24.03 -14.70 10.82
N ALA A 347 23.40 -14.81 9.65
CA ALA A 347 23.90 -15.63 8.54
C ALA A 347 25.28 -15.18 8.02
N ARG A 348 25.67 -13.91 8.27
CA ARG A 348 26.97 -13.33 7.91
C ARG A 348 27.98 -13.31 9.07
N GLY A 349 27.64 -13.87 10.23
CA GLY A 349 28.54 -13.99 11.38
C GLY A 349 28.76 -12.71 12.18
N LEU A 350 27.79 -11.77 12.19
CA LEU A 350 27.85 -10.52 12.96
C LEU A 350 27.35 -10.64 14.40
#